data_AF-A0A8X6WC06-F1
#
_entry.id   AF-A0A8X6WC06-F1
#
_cell.length_a   1.000
_cell.length_b   1.000
_cell.length_c   1.000
_cell.angle_alpha   90.00
_cell.angle_beta   90.00
_cell.angle_gamma   90.00
#
_symmetry.space_group_name_H-M   'P 1'
#
loop_
_entity.id
_entity.type
_entity.pdbx_description
1 polymer ?
#
loop_
_entity_poly.entity_id
_entity_poly.type
_entity_poly.pdbx_seq_one_letter_code
_entity_poly.pdbx_strand_id
1 'polypeptide(L)'
;MRATTEQSGGLFFIDAPGGTGKTFLLSLILATIRSQNNIALAIASSGIAATLLDGGRTTHSALKLPLNLQNTEAPTCNISKNSGMGKALQTCQIIIWDECTMSHKKALEALDRTLRDFRGNRRIFGGALILLSGDFRQTLPIISRSTPTDELHACLKSSVHGVLYRN
;
A
#
# COMPACT_ATOMS: atom_id res chain seq x y z
N MET A 1 -13.73 -3.89 -11.49
CA MET A 1 -12.59 -3.98 -12.44
C MET A 1 -12.53 -2.88 -13.49
N ARG A 2 -13.51 -1.97 -13.59
CA ARG A 2 -13.44 -0.85 -14.56
C ARG A 2 -12.17 0.00 -14.43
N ALA A 3 -11.75 0.32 -13.19
CA ALA A 3 -10.54 1.11 -12.93
C ALA A 3 -9.23 0.45 -13.41
N THR A 4 -9.14 -0.89 -13.44
CA THR A 4 -7.98 -1.60 -13.99
C THR A 4 -8.03 -1.65 -15.51
N THR A 5 -9.21 -1.86 -16.09
CA THR A 5 -9.41 -1.89 -17.56
C THR A 5 -9.30 -0.52 -18.22
N GLU A 6 -9.69 0.56 -17.55
CA GLU A 6 -9.64 1.93 -18.07
C GLU A 6 -8.30 2.63 -17.75
N GLN A 7 -7.38 1.97 -17.03
CA GLN A 7 -6.12 2.54 -16.55
C GLN A 7 -6.28 3.93 -15.90
N SER A 8 -7.42 4.17 -15.25
CA SER A 8 -7.71 5.44 -14.58
C SER A 8 -6.79 5.65 -13.37
N GLY A 9 -6.15 4.58 -12.88
CA GLY A 9 -5.45 4.55 -11.61
C GLY A 9 -6.41 4.79 -10.45
N GLY A 10 -5.87 5.14 -9.29
CA GLY A 10 -6.67 5.61 -8.15
C GLY A 10 -6.20 5.02 -6.82
N LEU A 11 -6.74 5.58 -5.74
CA LEU A 11 -6.55 5.08 -4.39
C LEU A 11 -7.92 4.75 -3.81
N PHE A 12 -8.11 3.49 -3.42
CA PHE A 12 -9.34 3.02 -2.79
C PHE A 12 -9.02 2.42 -1.43
N PHE A 13 -9.96 2.52 -0.49
CA PHE A 13 -9.84 1.96 0.85
C PHE A 13 -11.05 1.08 1.16
N ILE A 14 -10.81 -0.15 1.58
CA ILE A 14 -11.82 -1.05 2.13
C ILE A 14 -11.77 -0.95 3.65
N ASP A 15 -12.71 -0.18 4.21
CA ASP A 15 -12.98 -0.15 5.65
C ASP A 15 -13.95 -1.28 6.00
N ALA A 16 -13.48 -2.30 6.72
CA ALA A 16 -14.42 -3.26 7.29
C ALA A 16 -13.88 -3.88 8.59
N PRO A 17 -14.76 -4.29 9.52
CA PRO A 17 -14.38 -4.99 10.74
C PRO A 17 -13.65 -6.32 10.53
N GLY A 18 -12.98 -6.82 11.56
CA GLY A 18 -12.47 -8.19 11.59
C GLY A 18 -13.57 -9.23 11.32
N GLY A 19 -13.24 -10.30 10.60
CA GLY A 19 -14.19 -11.40 10.33
C GLY A 19 -15.17 -11.18 9.17
N THR A 20 -15.11 -10.05 8.45
CA THR A 20 -16.03 -9.77 7.31
C THR A 20 -15.57 -10.32 5.96
N GLY A 21 -14.50 -11.11 5.92
CA GLY A 21 -13.97 -11.67 4.68
C GLY A 21 -13.18 -10.69 3.81
N LYS A 22 -12.66 -9.58 4.35
CA LYS A 22 -11.77 -8.64 3.62
C LYS A 22 -10.64 -9.36 2.90
N THR A 23 -9.86 -10.16 3.61
CA THR A 23 -8.70 -10.87 3.03
C THR A 23 -9.15 -11.83 1.92
N PHE A 24 -10.30 -12.50 2.08
CA PHE A 24 -10.88 -13.32 1.03
C PHE A 24 -11.22 -12.49 -0.24
N LEU A 25 -11.84 -11.33 -0.07
CA LEU A 25 -12.13 -10.41 -1.18
C LEU A 25 -10.86 -9.94 -1.88
N LEU A 26 -9.82 -9.56 -1.12
CA LEU A 26 -8.52 -9.15 -1.68
C LEU A 26 -7.87 -10.28 -2.48
N SER A 27 -7.89 -11.50 -1.95
CA SER A 27 -7.38 -12.70 -2.63
C SER A 27 -8.13 -12.97 -3.93
N LEU A 28 -9.46 -12.80 -3.94
CA LEU A 28 -10.25 -12.93 -5.16
C LEU A 28 -9.89 -11.87 -6.21
N ILE A 29 -9.69 -10.62 -5.79
CA ILE A 29 -9.27 -9.53 -6.70
C ILE A 29 -7.87 -9.83 -7.28
N LEU A 30 -6.92 -10.24 -6.43
CA LEU A 30 -5.58 -10.65 -6.86
C LEU A 30 -5.65 -11.78 -7.90
N ALA A 31 -6.38 -12.86 -7.58
CA ALA A 31 -6.52 -14.02 -8.44
C ALA A 31 -7.13 -13.67 -9.80
N THR A 32 -8.17 -12.83 -9.80
CA THR A 32 -8.88 -12.45 -11.03
C THR A 32 -8.03 -11.58 -11.95
N ILE A 33 -7.18 -10.71 -11.41
CA ILE A 33 -6.25 -9.90 -12.22
C ILE A 33 -5.11 -10.77 -12.76
N ARG A 34 -4.56 -11.65 -11.93
CA ARG A 34 -3.48 -12.56 -12.32
C ARG A 34 -3.93 -13.59 -13.36
N SER A 35 -5.18 -14.06 -13.31
CA SER A 35 -5.74 -14.96 -14.32
C SER A 35 -5.84 -14.33 -15.70
N GLN A 36 -5.79 -13.00 -15.78
CA GLN A 36 -5.74 -12.24 -17.04
C GLN A 36 -4.29 -11.95 -17.49
N ASN A 37 -3.29 -12.65 -16.91
CA ASN A 37 -1.85 -12.43 -17.14
C ASN A 37 -1.35 -11.03 -16.77
N ASN A 38 -2.10 -10.31 -15.93
CA ASN A 38 -1.70 -8.99 -15.45
C ASN A 38 -0.94 -9.10 -14.12
N ILE A 39 -0.04 -8.14 -13.89
CA ILE A 39 0.77 -8.11 -12.66
C ILE A 39 -0.03 -7.40 -11.55
N ALA A 40 -0.34 -8.15 -10.49
CA ALA A 40 -0.96 -7.65 -9.27
C ALA A 40 -0.04 -7.92 -8.06
N LEU A 41 0.35 -6.87 -7.36
CA LEU A 41 1.21 -6.97 -6.18
C LEU A 41 0.38 -7.06 -4.90
N ALA A 42 0.74 -7.99 -4.03
CA ALA A 42 0.13 -8.17 -2.73
C ALA A 42 1.16 -7.82 -1.65
N ILE A 43 0.86 -6.79 -0.86
CA ILE A 43 1.65 -6.39 0.30
C ILE A 43 0.77 -6.33 1.54
N ALA A 44 1.36 -6.50 2.72
CA ALA A 44 0.65 -6.35 3.99
C ALA A 44 1.54 -5.77 5.08
N SER A 45 0.95 -5.13 6.08
CA SER A 45 1.72 -4.53 7.18
C SER A 45 2.37 -5.56 8.12
N SER A 46 1.75 -6.74 8.29
CA SER A 46 2.25 -7.83 9.15
C SER A 46 2.63 -9.09 8.34
N GLY A 47 3.50 -9.92 8.92
CA GLY A 47 3.90 -11.19 8.31
C GLY A 47 2.73 -12.17 8.16
N ILE A 48 1.87 -12.26 9.18
CA ILE A 48 0.70 -13.14 9.17
C ILE A 48 -0.27 -12.71 8.06
N ALA A 49 -0.59 -11.41 7.96
CA ALA A 49 -1.45 -10.91 6.90
C ALA A 49 -0.85 -11.17 5.50
N ALA A 50 0.47 -11.00 5.35
CA ALA A 50 1.15 -11.29 4.08
C ALA A 50 1.02 -12.76 3.67
N THR A 51 1.08 -13.71 4.61
CA THR A 51 0.93 -15.15 4.31
C THR A 51 -0.46 -15.55 3.82
N LEU A 52 -1.49 -14.74 4.08
CA LEU A 52 -2.86 -15.01 3.64
C LEU A 52 -3.14 -14.57 2.19
N LEU A 53 -2.24 -13.78 1.60
CA LEU A 53 -2.33 -13.33 0.22
C LEU A 53 -1.35 -14.13 -0.64
N ASP A 54 -1.81 -14.65 -1.77
CA ASP A 54 -0.95 -15.37 -2.70
C ASP A 54 0.21 -14.47 -3.19
N GLY A 55 1.45 -14.96 -3.08
CA GLY A 55 2.66 -14.19 -3.35
C GLY A 55 2.86 -12.96 -2.46
N GLY A 56 2.13 -12.87 -1.33
CA GLY A 56 2.15 -11.76 -0.41
C GLY A 56 3.51 -11.57 0.28
N ARG A 57 3.86 -10.31 0.52
CA ARG A 57 5.07 -9.92 1.27
C ARG A 57 4.75 -8.81 2.23
N THR A 58 5.53 -8.71 3.31
CA THR A 58 5.38 -7.54 4.20
C THR A 58 5.76 -6.27 3.44
N THR A 59 5.09 -5.16 3.70
CA THR A 59 5.38 -3.86 3.07
C THR A 59 6.86 -3.50 3.22
N HIS A 60 7.42 -3.68 4.41
CA HIS A 60 8.84 -3.42 4.67
C HIS A 60 9.77 -4.24 3.78
N SER A 61 9.51 -5.52 3.58
CA SER A 61 10.34 -6.39 2.74
C SER A 61 10.13 -6.14 1.24
N ALA A 62 8.88 -5.92 0.83
CA ALA A 62 8.51 -5.69 -0.56
C ALA A 62 9.05 -4.36 -1.08
N LEU A 63 8.91 -3.29 -0.29
CA LEU A 63 9.27 -1.93 -0.64
C LEU A 63 10.69 -1.53 -0.20
N LYS A 64 11.38 -2.38 0.58
CA LYS A 64 12.68 -2.05 1.19
C LYS A 64 12.66 -0.68 1.86
N LEU A 65 11.65 -0.46 2.70
CA LEU A 65 11.47 0.82 3.39
C LEU A 65 12.65 1.07 4.34
N PRO A 66 13.13 2.32 4.44
CA PRO A 66 14.17 2.67 5.41
C PRO A 66 13.64 2.46 6.83
N LEU A 67 14.48 1.93 7.73
CA LEU A 67 14.09 1.70 9.13
C LEU A 67 13.79 3.01 9.87
N ASN A 68 14.43 4.11 9.47
CA ASN A 68 14.25 5.45 10.05
C ASN A 68 13.20 6.29 9.31
N LEU A 69 12.09 5.67 8.88
CA LEU A 69 10.99 6.34 8.16
C LEU A 69 10.53 7.63 8.85
N GLN A 70 10.53 7.67 10.19
CA GLN A 70 10.07 8.82 10.97
C GLN A 70 10.97 10.05 10.82
N ASN A 71 12.28 9.86 10.61
CA ASN A 71 13.27 10.95 10.61
C ASN A 71 13.58 11.45 9.20
N THR A 72 13.18 10.73 8.16
CA THR A 72 13.36 11.16 6.77
C THR A 72 12.21 12.07 6.34
N GLU A 73 12.50 13.28 5.84
CA GLU A 73 11.49 14.23 5.38
C GLU A 73 10.79 13.76 4.10
N ALA A 74 11.54 13.26 3.12
CA ALA A 74 11.04 12.76 1.85
C ALA A 74 11.49 11.29 1.61
N PRO A 75 10.93 10.32 2.35
CA PRO A 75 11.33 8.93 2.21
C PRO A 75 10.93 8.39 0.84
N THR A 76 11.79 7.50 0.31
CA THR A 76 11.58 6.71 -0.89
C THR A 76 11.85 5.23 -0.58
N CYS A 77 11.31 4.34 -1.39
CA CYS A 77 11.59 2.91 -1.31
C CYS A 77 13.02 2.64 -1.80
N ASN A 78 13.82 1.87 -1.05
CA ASN A 78 15.20 1.52 -1.45
C ASN A 78 15.21 0.37 -2.47
N ILE A 79 14.59 0.61 -3.63
CA ILE A 79 14.48 -0.33 -4.74
C ILE A 79 15.17 0.28 -5.95
N SER A 80 15.97 -0.51 -6.64
CA SER A 80 16.50 -0.12 -7.94
C SER A 80 15.44 -0.31 -9.02
N LYS A 81 15.27 0.68 -9.90
CA LYS A 81 14.38 0.61 -11.07
C LYS A 81 14.66 -0.59 -11.97
N ASN A 82 15.91 -1.05 -12.03
CA ASN A 82 16.33 -2.18 -12.86
C ASN A 82 16.15 -3.55 -12.19
N SER A 83 15.82 -3.58 -10.90
CA SER A 83 15.57 -4.83 -10.17
C SER A 83 14.27 -5.51 -10.60
N GLY A 84 14.10 -6.80 -10.32
CA GLY A 84 12.86 -7.52 -10.62
C GLY A 84 11.62 -6.87 -9.98
N MET A 85 11.72 -6.45 -8.71
CA MET A 85 10.65 -5.70 -8.05
C MET A 85 10.44 -4.31 -8.67
N GLY A 86 11.53 -3.64 -9.06
CA GLY A 86 11.44 -2.35 -9.76
C GLY A 86 10.69 -2.44 -11.08
N LYS A 87 10.94 -3.50 -11.86
CA LYS A 87 10.18 -3.79 -13.09
C LYS A 87 8.72 -4.11 -12.80
N ALA A 88 8.44 -4.91 -11.76
CA ALA A 88 7.06 -5.20 -11.35
C ALA A 88 6.30 -3.94 -10.90
N LEU A 89 6.95 -3.03 -10.17
CA LEU A 89 6.35 -1.75 -9.76
C LEU A 89 6.09 -0.80 -10.94
N GLN A 90 6.86 -0.91 -12.04
CA GLN A 90 6.63 -0.15 -13.27
C GLN A 90 5.41 -0.64 -14.04
N THR A 91 5.18 -1.96 -14.07
CA THR A 91 4.18 -2.58 -14.96
C THR A 91 2.94 -3.10 -14.25
N CYS A 92 2.93 -3.18 -12.91
CA CYS A 92 1.76 -3.67 -12.17
C CYS A 92 0.52 -2.83 -12.45
N GLN A 93 -0.63 -3.49 -12.55
CA GLN A 93 -1.92 -2.82 -12.69
C GLN A 93 -2.44 -2.36 -11.33
N ILE A 94 -2.23 -3.19 -10.31
CA ILE A 94 -2.72 -2.94 -8.96
C ILE A 94 -1.67 -3.30 -7.91
N ILE A 95 -1.67 -2.54 -6.83
CA ILE A 95 -1.00 -2.88 -5.57
C ILE A 95 -2.08 -2.95 -4.49
N ILE A 96 -2.22 -4.13 -3.89
CA ILE A 96 -3.10 -4.38 -2.75
C ILE A 96 -2.27 -4.34 -1.48
N TRP A 97 -2.70 -3.54 -0.51
CA TRP A 97 -2.05 -3.41 0.79
C TRP A 97 -3.02 -3.74 1.92
N ASP A 98 -2.84 -4.93 2.51
CA ASP A 98 -3.64 -5.38 3.65
C ASP A 98 -3.10 -4.94 5.01
N GLU A 99 -4.02 -4.74 5.95
CA GLU A 99 -3.77 -4.16 7.27
C GLU A 99 -3.00 -2.83 7.23
N CYS A 100 -3.28 -1.98 6.25
CA CYS A 100 -2.52 -0.74 6.04
C CYS A 100 -2.65 0.26 7.20
N THR A 101 -3.69 0.14 8.04
CA THR A 101 -3.95 1.00 9.20
C THR A 101 -2.84 0.95 10.24
N MET A 102 -2.11 -0.17 10.30
CA MET A 102 -0.93 -0.34 11.18
C MET A 102 0.33 0.35 10.64
N SER A 103 0.31 0.83 9.40
CA SER A 103 1.49 1.41 8.75
C SER A 103 1.56 2.92 8.91
N HIS A 104 2.79 3.41 9.13
CA HIS A 104 3.07 4.84 9.21
C HIS A 104 2.81 5.53 7.86
N LYS A 105 2.18 6.71 7.85
CA LYS A 105 1.83 7.46 6.63
C LYS A 105 2.96 7.65 5.62
N LYS A 106 4.17 7.86 6.15
CA LYS A 106 5.39 8.01 5.36
C LYS A 106 5.72 6.79 4.49
N ALA A 107 5.28 5.59 4.86
CA ALA A 107 5.41 4.40 4.02
C ALA A 107 4.57 4.50 2.75
N LEU A 108 3.34 5.01 2.86
CA LEU A 108 2.46 5.27 1.72
C LEU A 108 3.02 6.40 0.83
N GLU A 109 3.55 7.46 1.45
CA GLU A 109 4.18 8.56 0.70
C GLU A 109 5.46 8.12 -0.02
N ALA A 110 6.25 7.24 0.61
CA ALA A 110 7.42 6.64 -0.03
C ALA A 110 7.05 5.78 -1.23
N LEU A 111 5.95 5.01 -1.12
CA LEU A 111 5.41 4.25 -2.24
C LEU A 111 4.96 5.16 -3.39
N ASP A 112 4.24 6.25 -3.09
CA ASP A 112 3.80 7.23 -4.09
C ASP A 112 4.99 7.85 -4.83
N ARG A 113 5.98 8.38 -4.09
CA ARG A 113 7.19 8.98 -4.68
C ARG A 113 7.93 7.99 -5.56
N THR A 114 8.15 6.77 -5.09
CA THR A 114 8.84 5.72 -5.86
C THR A 114 8.07 5.35 -7.13
N LEU A 115 6.74 5.21 -7.08
CA LEU A 115 5.96 4.86 -8.26
C LEU A 115 5.94 5.97 -9.30
N ARG A 116 5.88 7.24 -8.86
CA ARG A 116 5.97 8.40 -9.77
C ARG A 116 7.31 8.42 -10.52
N ASP A 117 8.41 8.16 -9.82
CA ASP A 117 9.76 8.07 -10.41
C ASP A 117 9.90 6.86 -11.35
N PHE A 118 9.46 5.69 -10.91
CA PHE A 118 9.59 4.47 -11.70
C PHE A 118 8.76 4.54 -12.98
N ARG A 119 7.55 5.09 -12.93
CA ARG A 119 6.65 5.19 -14.07
C ARG A 119 6.84 6.46 -14.90
N GLY A 120 7.65 7.41 -14.44
CA GLY A 120 7.81 8.72 -15.10
C GLY A 120 6.50 9.51 -15.18
N ASN A 121 5.56 9.28 -14.24
CA ASN A 121 4.22 9.85 -14.26
C ASN A 121 3.96 10.60 -12.97
N ARG A 122 3.56 11.89 -13.07
CA ARG A 122 3.32 12.75 -11.89
C ARG A 122 1.96 12.53 -11.22
N ARG A 123 1.07 11.74 -11.83
CA ARG A 123 -0.21 11.34 -11.21
C ARG A 123 0.06 10.57 -9.91
N ILE A 124 -0.93 10.56 -9.02
CA ILE A 124 -0.88 9.82 -7.76
C ILE A 124 -0.54 8.34 -8.04
N PHE A 125 0.44 7.81 -7.30
CA PHE A 125 1.08 6.50 -7.46
C PHE A 125 1.58 6.20 -8.88
N GLY A 126 2.00 7.23 -9.62
CA GLY A 126 2.43 7.09 -11.02
C GLY A 126 1.31 6.59 -11.94
N GLY A 127 0.04 6.76 -11.56
CA GLY A 127 -1.12 6.22 -12.27
C GLY A 127 -1.45 4.76 -11.95
N ALA A 128 -0.75 4.13 -11.01
CA ALA A 128 -1.11 2.79 -10.53
C ALA A 128 -2.41 2.82 -9.71
N LEU A 129 -3.14 1.71 -9.74
CA LEU A 129 -4.27 1.50 -8.83
C LEU A 129 -3.74 0.97 -7.50
N ILE A 130 -4.08 1.65 -6.41
CA ILE A 130 -3.79 1.22 -5.05
C ILE A 130 -5.09 0.85 -4.36
N LEU A 131 -5.17 -0.36 -3.83
CA LEU A 131 -6.27 -0.83 -3.00
C LEU A 131 -5.74 -1.10 -1.59
N LEU A 132 -6.12 -0.23 -0.67
CA LEU A 132 -5.80 -0.36 0.74
C LEU A 132 -6.94 -1.06 1.47
N SER A 133 -6.61 -1.86 2.49
CA SER A 133 -7.60 -2.44 3.39
C SER A 133 -7.09 -2.42 4.83
N GLY A 134 -8.04 -2.37 5.75
CA GLY A 134 -7.76 -2.52 7.16
C GLY A 134 -8.98 -2.16 7.99
N ASP A 135 -8.75 -2.08 9.29
CA ASP A 135 -9.76 -1.66 10.25
C ASP A 135 -9.13 -0.62 11.18
N PHE A 136 -9.57 0.64 11.05
CA PHE A 136 -9.06 1.72 11.91
C PHE A 136 -9.49 1.56 13.38
N ARG A 137 -10.37 0.61 13.69
CA ARG A 137 -10.86 0.30 15.04
C ARG A 137 -10.00 -0.74 15.76
N GLN A 138 -9.14 -1.48 15.04
CA GLN A 138 -8.33 -2.56 15.62
C GLN A 138 -7.01 -2.06 16.20
N THR A 139 -6.11 -1.53 15.37
CA THR A 139 -4.81 -1.03 15.81
C THR A 139 -4.33 0.14 14.95
N LEU A 140 -3.82 1.19 15.61
CA LEU A 140 -3.14 2.32 15.00
C LEU A 140 -1.63 1.99 14.80
N PRO A 141 -0.88 2.80 14.03
CA PRO A 141 0.56 2.60 13.90
C PRO A 141 1.25 2.69 15.26
N ILE A 142 2.01 1.65 15.62
CA ILE A 142 2.75 1.61 16.87
C ILE A 142 4.03 2.44 16.70
N ILE A 143 4.19 3.47 17.52
CA ILE A 143 5.40 4.28 17.60
C ILE A 143 6.03 4.05 18.97
N SER A 144 7.32 3.69 19.02
CA SER A 144 8.00 3.48 20.30
C SER A 144 8.13 4.79 21.05
N ARG A 145 7.59 4.86 22.29
CA ARG A 145 7.64 6.03 23.18
C ARG A 145 6.89 7.27 22.65
N SER A 146 5.79 7.08 21.92
CA SER A 146 4.92 8.16 21.44
C SER A 146 3.89 8.64 22.46
N THR A 147 3.37 9.84 22.21
CA THR A 147 2.08 10.29 22.74
C THR A 147 0.92 9.87 21.80
N PRO A 148 -0.34 9.83 22.27
CA PRO A 148 -1.50 9.55 21.42
C PRO A 148 -1.61 10.49 20.21
N THR A 149 -1.15 11.74 20.35
CA THR A 149 -1.12 12.73 19.27
C THR A 149 -0.13 12.32 18.18
N ASP A 150 1.02 11.76 18.54
CA ASP A 150 2.02 11.29 17.58
C ASP A 150 1.50 10.08 16.78
N GLU A 151 0.76 9.18 17.43
CA GLU A 151 0.12 8.03 16.77
C GLU A 151 -0.91 8.49 15.74
N LEU A 152 -1.74 9.50 16.08
CA LEU A 152 -2.69 10.11 15.15
C LEU A 152 -1.98 10.81 13.97
N HIS A 153 -0.86 11.49 14.24
CA HIS A 153 -0.05 12.11 13.18
C HIS A 153 0.69 11.10 12.30
N ALA A 154 0.87 9.86 12.75
CA ALA A 154 1.43 8.78 11.95
C ALA A 154 0.37 8.03 11.12
N CYS A 155 -0.92 8.14 11.48
CA CYS A 155 -2.00 7.46 10.79
C CYS A 155 -2.10 7.83 9.30
N LEU A 156 -2.53 6.89 8.46
CA LEU A 156 -2.77 7.13 7.04
C LEU A 156 -3.74 8.30 6.77
N LYS A 157 -4.73 8.51 7.65
CA LYS A 157 -5.69 9.63 7.57
C LYS A 157 -5.03 11.00 7.62
N SER A 158 -3.82 11.12 8.19
CA SER A 158 -3.06 12.38 8.28
C SER A 158 -1.93 12.47 7.25
N SER A 159 -1.92 11.57 6.24
CA SER A 159 -1.08 11.66 5.05
C SER A 159 -1.53 12.78 4.12
N VAL A 160 -0.66 13.19 3.19
CA VAL A 160 -1.05 14.05 2.05
C VAL A 160 -2.16 13.43 1.19
N HIS A 161 -2.29 12.11 1.20
CA HIS A 161 -3.39 11.38 0.57
C HIS A 161 -4.62 11.24 1.48
N GLY A 162 -4.57 11.81 2.70
CA GLY A 162 -5.58 11.71 3.75
C GLY A 162 -6.99 12.10 3.29
N VAL A 163 -7.06 13.09 2.39
CA VAL A 163 -8.31 13.61 1.81
C VAL A 163 -9.03 12.56 0.95
N LEU A 164 -8.29 11.59 0.39
CA LEU A 164 -8.84 10.53 -0.45
C LEU A 164 -9.55 9.42 0.35
N TYR A 165 -9.47 9.46 1.68
CA TYR A 165 -10.18 8.54 2.57
C TYR A 165 -11.51 9.11 3.11
N ARG A 166 -11.83 10.37 2.80
CA ARG A 166 -13.11 10.96 3.17
C ARG A 166 -14.12 10.62 2.08
N ASN A 167 -15.03 9.71 2.40
CA ASN A 167 -16.29 9.57 1.67
C ASN A 167 -17.09 10.86 1.80
#